data_AF-A0A960R9J2-F1
#
_entry.id   AF-A0A960R9J2-F1
#
_cell.length_a   1.000
_cell.length_b   1.000
_cell.length_c   1.000
_cell.angle_alpha   90.00
_cell.angle_beta   90.00
_cell.angle_gamma   90.00
#
_symmetry.space_group_name_H-M   'P 1'
#
loop_
_entity.id
_entity.type
_entity.pdbx_description
1 polymer ?
#
loop_
_entity_poly.entity_id
_entity_poly.type
_entity_poly.pdbx_seq_one_letter_code
_entity_poly.pdbx_strand_id
1 'polypeptide(L)'
;MPPLDFQPIVSWPTLIIGVGGALVLIVWLAWRGLAGLSWEKRAALLALRTAAVLGVAILFANPGHWDSTVESEAPGWAMLLDHSASMSVADGLGGSTRWASAQAFASALAQ
;
A
#
# COMPACT_ATOMS: atom_id res chain seq x y z
N MET A 1 5.25 3.87 -22.16
CA MET A 1 5.90 3.30 -20.97
C MET A 1 5.07 3.71 -19.77
N PRO A 2 4.58 2.77 -18.94
CA PRO A 2 3.82 3.13 -17.74
C PRO A 2 4.68 4.00 -16.80
N PRO A 3 4.08 4.98 -16.10
CA PRO A 3 4.81 5.86 -15.19
C PRO A 3 5.48 5.05 -14.07
N LEU A 4 6.65 5.49 -13.63
CA LEU A 4 7.35 4.90 -12.48
C LEU A 4 6.70 5.44 -11.21
N ASP A 5 6.09 4.55 -10.42
CA ASP A 5 5.55 4.89 -9.11
C ASP A 5 6.54 4.49 -8.01
N PHE A 6 6.61 5.33 -6.98
CA PHE A 6 7.47 5.11 -5.83
C PHE A 6 6.60 4.88 -4.60
N GLN A 7 6.59 3.63 -4.11
CA GLN A 7 5.87 3.23 -2.90
C GLN A 7 6.90 2.87 -1.81
N PRO A 8 7.51 3.88 -1.16
CA PRO A 8 8.64 3.62 -0.29
C PRO A 8 8.23 2.74 0.90
N ILE A 9 9.11 1.82 1.28
CA ILE A 9 8.89 0.87 2.39
C ILE A 9 8.71 1.61 3.73
N VAL A 10 9.34 2.77 3.85
CA VAL A 10 9.22 3.69 4.99
C VAL A 10 8.72 5.05 4.50
N SER A 11 8.24 5.90 5.42
CA SER A 11 7.79 7.24 5.04
C SER A 11 8.90 8.05 4.34
N TRP A 12 8.52 8.88 3.36
CA TRP A 12 9.45 9.76 2.64
C TRP A 12 10.35 10.61 3.57
N PRO A 13 9.81 11.26 4.63
CA PRO A 13 10.65 11.99 5.57
C PRO A 13 11.69 11.10 6.24
N THR A 14 11.32 9.88 6.66
CA THR A 14 12.24 8.92 7.28
C THR A 14 13.35 8.52 6.31
N LEU A 15 13.01 8.26 5.05
CA LEU A 15 13.99 7.89 4.02
C LEU A 15 14.98 9.03 3.78
N ILE A 16 14.48 10.26 3.60
CA ILE A 16 15.32 11.45 3.36
C ILE A 16 16.25 11.72 4.55
N ILE A 17 15.72 11.69 5.77
CA ILE A 17 16.50 11.92 7.00
C ILE A 17 17.54 10.82 7.17
N GLY A 18 17.17 9.55 6.96
CA GLY A 18 18.07 8.41 7.08
C GLY A 18 19.22 8.46 6.09
N VAL A 19 18.92 8.71 4.82
CA VAL A 19 19.94 8.87 3.76
C VAL A 19 20.82 10.07 4.02
N GLY A 20 20.24 11.24 4.34
CA GLY A 20 20.98 12.45 4.66
C GLY A 20 21.92 12.26 5.86
N GLY A 21 21.43 11.64 6.93
CA GLY A 21 22.22 11.31 8.11
C GLY A 21 23.37 10.34 7.80
N ALA A 22 23.12 9.31 6.99
CA ALA A 22 24.15 8.37 6.57
C ALA A 22 25.26 9.05 5.73
N LEU A 23 24.89 9.94 4.81
CA LEU A 23 25.86 10.69 3.99
C LEU A 23 26.71 11.64 4.85
N VAL A 24 26.10 12.36 5.79
CA VAL A 24 26.85 13.22 6.74
C VAL A 24 27.82 12.38 7.56
N LEU A 25 27.40 11.22 8.06
CA LEU A 25 28.25 10.31 8.82
C LEU A 25 29.42 9.79 7.98
N ILE A 26 29.17 9.43 6.71
CA ILE A 26 30.22 8.98 5.77
C ILE A 26 31.27 10.07 5.56
N VAL A 27 30.85 11.31 5.32
CA VAL A 27 31.77 12.45 5.12
C VAL A 27 32.54 12.75 6.41
N TRP A 28 31.87 12.75 7.55
CA TRP A 28 32.50 12.99 8.85
C TRP A 28 33.54 11.92 9.20
N LEU A 29 33.20 10.63 9.00
CA LEU A 29 34.14 9.52 9.18
C LEU A 29 35.27 9.55 8.15
N ALA A 30 35.00 10.01 6.92
CA ALA A 30 36.04 10.17 5.91
C ALA A 30 37.06 11.24 6.30
N TRP A 31 36.59 12.36 6.87
CA TRP A 31 37.47 13.41 7.40
C TRP A 31 38.33 12.88 8.55
N ARG A 32 37.72 12.20 9.54
CA ARG A 32 38.44 11.76 10.74
C ARG A 32 39.35 10.55 10.52
N GLY A 33 38.87 9.55 9.78
CA GLY A 33 39.50 8.23 9.72
C GLY A 33 40.46 8.02 8.56
N LEU A 34 40.39 8.84 7.50
CA LEU A 34 41.25 8.67 6.32
C LEU A 34 42.44 9.63 6.29
N ALA A 35 42.77 10.31 7.39
CA ALA A 35 43.84 11.31 7.47
C ALA A 35 45.22 10.80 6.95
N GLY A 36 45.49 9.49 6.97
CA GLY A 36 46.70 8.87 6.42
C GLY A 36 46.63 8.39 4.97
N LEU A 37 45.47 8.46 4.30
CA LEU A 37 45.29 8.02 2.91
C LEU A 37 45.51 9.16 1.91
N SER A 38 46.04 8.82 0.73
CA SER A 38 46.09 9.74 -0.42
C SER A 38 44.68 10.14 -0.87
N TRP A 39 44.56 11.35 -1.43
CA TRP A 39 43.27 11.92 -1.84
C TRP A 39 42.48 11.03 -2.81
N GLU A 40 43.16 10.36 -3.74
CA GLU A 40 42.54 9.43 -4.70
C GLU A 40 41.83 8.27 -4.00
N LYS A 41 42.49 7.64 -3.01
CA LYS A 41 41.91 6.54 -2.25
C LYS A 41 40.74 7.03 -1.39
N ARG A 42 40.82 8.27 -0.87
CA ARG A 42 39.71 8.89 -0.14
C ARG A 42 38.50 9.09 -1.04
N ALA A 43 38.70 9.66 -2.23
CA ALA A 43 37.65 9.90 -3.20
C ALA A 43 37.00 8.58 -3.66
N ALA A 44 37.80 7.55 -3.95
CA ALA A 44 37.29 6.23 -4.34
C ALA A 44 36.44 5.58 -3.24
N LEU A 45 36.90 5.62 -1.97
CA LEU A 45 36.14 5.08 -0.84
C LEU A 45 34.87 5.89 -0.56
N LEU A 46 34.92 7.21 -0.70
CA LEU A 46 33.74 8.06 -0.55
C LEU A 46 32.71 7.75 -1.64
N ALA A 47 33.14 7.66 -2.90
CA ALA A 47 32.27 7.32 -4.03
C ALA A 47 31.60 5.95 -3.83
N LEU A 48 32.37 4.93 -3.42
CA LEU A 48 31.82 3.59 -3.18
C LEU A 48 30.78 3.59 -2.06
N ARG A 49 31.05 4.31 -0.96
CA ARG A 49 30.10 4.41 0.17
C ARG A 49 28.84 5.16 -0.22
N THR A 50 28.97 6.27 -0.95
CA THR A 50 27.81 7.02 -1.46
C THR A 50 26.99 6.15 -2.41
N ALA A 51 27.63 5.41 -3.32
CA ALA A 51 26.95 4.48 -4.22
C ALA A 51 26.18 3.39 -3.45
N ALA A 52 26.77 2.82 -2.39
CA ALA A 52 26.10 1.84 -1.55
C ALA A 52 24.86 2.43 -0.85
N VAL A 53 24.97 3.62 -0.26
CA VAL A 53 23.83 4.30 0.39
C VAL A 53 22.74 4.63 -0.63
N LEU A 54 23.09 5.12 -1.80
CA LEU A 54 22.13 5.39 -2.87
C LEU A 54 21.45 4.09 -3.36
N GLY A 55 22.19 2.99 -3.48
CA GLY A 55 21.61 1.69 -3.82
C GLY A 55 20.57 1.25 -2.80
N VAL A 56 20.86 1.35 -1.50
CA VAL A 56 19.88 1.07 -0.44
C VAL A 56 18.70 2.05 -0.51
N ALA A 57 18.95 3.34 -0.74
CA ALA A 57 17.89 4.34 -0.87
C ALA A 57 16.93 4.03 -2.03
N ILE A 58 17.45 3.59 -3.18
CA ILE A 58 16.64 3.17 -4.33
C ILE A 58 15.80 1.94 -3.99
N LEU A 59 16.40 0.93 -3.35
CA LEU A 59 15.66 -0.26 -2.89
C LEU A 59 14.52 0.12 -1.94
N PHE A 60 14.77 1.05 -1.01
CA PHE A 60 13.76 1.51 -0.05
C PHE A 60 12.72 2.44 -0.67
N ALA A 61 13.09 3.22 -1.69
CA ALA A 61 12.17 4.03 -2.47
C ALA A 61 11.23 3.17 -3.32
N ASN A 62 11.62 1.91 -3.55
CA ASN A 62 10.80 0.86 -4.14
C ASN A 62 10.13 1.31 -5.46
N PRO A 63 10.94 1.76 -6.45
CA PRO A 63 10.43 2.14 -7.76
C PRO A 63 9.85 0.92 -8.45
N GLY A 64 8.58 0.99 -8.84
CA GLY A 64 7.91 -0.12 -9.49
C GLY A 64 6.65 0.30 -10.22
N HIS A 65 6.12 -0.63 -10.98
CA HIS A 65 4.77 -0.53 -11.55
C HIS A 65 3.82 -1.19 -10.57
N TRP A 66 3.21 -0.36 -9.74
CA TRP A 66 2.24 -0.81 -8.75
C TRP A 66 0.87 -0.75 -9.39
N ASP A 67 0.50 -1.83 -10.07
CA ASP A 67 -0.89 -2.01 -10.49
C ASP A 67 -1.71 -2.25 -9.23
N SER A 68 -2.24 -1.16 -8.67
CA SER A 68 -3.38 -1.26 -7.78
C SER A 68 -4.56 -1.65 -8.67
N THR A 69 -4.72 -2.95 -8.89
CA THR A 69 -6.05 -3.53 -9.10
C THR A 69 -6.83 -3.28 -7.80
N VAL A 70 -7.17 -2.01 -7.55
CA VAL A 70 -8.31 -1.66 -6.75
C VAL A 70 -9.45 -2.24 -7.57
N GLU A 71 -9.81 -3.46 -7.24
CA GLU A 71 -11.07 -4.04 -7.61
C GLU A 71 -12.11 -3.03 -7.10
N SER A 72 -12.47 -2.10 -7.98
CA SER A 72 -13.56 -1.15 -7.79
C SER A 72 -14.89 -1.88 -7.99
N GLU A 73 -14.91 -3.19 -7.71
CA GLU A 73 -16.13 -3.89 -7.47
C GLU A 73 -16.64 -3.38 -6.13
N ALA A 74 -17.68 -2.55 -6.22
CA ALA A 74 -18.51 -2.26 -5.06
C ALA A 74 -18.83 -3.61 -4.40
N PRO A 75 -18.67 -3.75 -3.07
CA PRO A 75 -18.89 -5.02 -2.40
C PRO A 75 -20.26 -5.54 -2.80
N GLY A 76 -20.29 -6.65 -3.54
CA GLY A 76 -21.52 -7.29 -3.97
C GLY A 76 -22.13 -8.03 -2.78
N TRP A 77 -23.43 -7.82 -2.55
CA TRP A 77 -24.16 -8.52 -1.50
C TRP A 77 -25.00 -9.62 -2.14
N ALA A 78 -24.81 -10.86 -1.73
CA ALA A 78 -25.71 -11.95 -2.07
C ALA A 78 -26.76 -12.09 -0.97
N MET A 79 -28.04 -11.88 -1.31
CA MET A 79 -29.16 -12.13 -0.40
C MET A 79 -29.78 -13.48 -0.72
N LEU A 80 -29.82 -14.37 0.27
CA LEU A 80 -30.54 -15.64 0.17
C LEU A 80 -31.88 -15.49 0.89
N LEU A 81 -32.97 -15.71 0.16
CA LEU A 81 -34.32 -15.73 0.71
C LEU A 81 -34.77 -17.19 0.90
N ASP A 82 -35.31 -17.51 2.08
CA ASP A 82 -35.93 -18.80 2.32
C ASP A 82 -37.23 -18.95 1.51
N HIS A 83 -37.43 -20.12 0.89
CA HIS A 83 -38.61 -20.48 0.11
C HIS A 83 -39.27 -21.75 0.67
N SER A 84 -39.30 -21.86 2.01
CA SER A 84 -40.02 -22.94 2.69
C SER A 84 -41.54 -22.72 2.67
N ALA A 85 -42.32 -23.80 2.86
CA ALA A 85 -43.78 -23.73 2.93
C ALA A 85 -44.31 -22.82 4.05
N SER A 86 -43.50 -22.53 5.08
CA SER A 86 -43.86 -21.60 6.14
C SER A 86 -43.93 -20.14 5.66
N MET A 87 -43.31 -19.83 4.51
CA MET A 87 -43.26 -18.49 3.95
C MET A 87 -44.55 -18.08 3.22
N SER A 88 -45.43 -19.04 2.90
CA SER A 88 -46.75 -18.78 2.30
C SER A 88 -47.85 -18.46 3.32
N VAL A 89 -47.54 -18.45 4.62
CA VAL A 89 -48.50 -18.09 5.67
C VAL A 89 -48.74 -16.59 5.63
N ALA A 90 -50.03 -16.20 5.61
CA ALA A 90 -50.51 -14.82 5.52
C ALA A 90 -50.63 -14.17 6.91
N ASP A 91 -49.53 -14.15 7.66
CA ASP A 91 -49.47 -13.56 9.01
C ASP A 91 -48.60 -12.30 9.08
N GLY A 92 -48.18 -11.78 7.92
CA GLY A 92 -47.48 -10.51 7.80
C GLY A 92 -48.39 -9.29 7.96
N LEU A 93 -47.78 -8.11 8.04
CA LEU A 93 -48.49 -6.82 8.10
C LEU A 93 -49.49 -6.71 6.95
N GLY A 94 -50.75 -6.38 7.27
CA GLY A 94 -51.83 -6.26 6.29
C GLY A 94 -52.29 -7.59 5.68
N GLY A 95 -52.01 -8.73 6.32
CA GLY A 95 -52.35 -10.07 5.80
C GLY A 95 -51.45 -10.52 4.65
N SER A 96 -50.28 -9.89 4.49
CA SER A 96 -49.28 -10.30 3.50
C SER A 96 -48.61 -11.62 3.90
N THR A 97 -48.10 -12.36 2.90
CA THR A 97 -47.27 -13.54 3.18
C THR A 97 -45.86 -13.11 3.58
N ARG A 98 -45.20 -13.89 4.43
CA ARG A 98 -43.80 -13.66 4.82
C ARG A 98 -42.87 -13.61 3.59
N TRP A 99 -43.16 -14.41 2.56
CA TRP A 99 -42.50 -14.38 1.26
C TRP A 99 -42.63 -13.03 0.55
N ALA A 100 -43.84 -12.45 0.52
CA ALA A 100 -44.07 -11.15 -0.10
C ALA A 100 -43.30 -10.04 0.63
N SER A 101 -43.28 -10.07 1.97
CA SER A 101 -42.53 -9.10 2.77
C SER A 101 -41.01 -9.22 2.57
N ALA A 102 -40.48 -10.44 2.50
CA ALA A 102 -39.04 -10.69 2.29
C ALA A 102 -38.58 -10.24 0.90
N GLN A 103 -39.37 -10.49 -0.14
CA GLN A 103 -39.10 -9.97 -1.49
C GLN A 103 -39.14 -8.44 -1.55
N ALA A 104 -40.17 -7.83 -0.94
CA ALA A 104 -40.28 -6.37 -0.91
C ALA A 104 -39.04 -5.74 -0.23
N PHE A 105 -38.58 -6.30 0.88
CA PHE A 105 -37.38 -5.86 1.57
C PHE A 105 -36.10 -6.03 0.72
N ALA A 106 -35.92 -7.21 0.11
CA ALA A 106 -34.78 -7.46 -0.77
C ALA A 106 -34.74 -6.49 -1.96
N SER A 107 -35.91 -6.19 -2.56
CA SER A 107 -36.02 -5.23 -3.67
C SER A 107 -35.76 -3.78 -3.26
N ALA A 108 -36.04 -3.41 -2.00
CA ALA A 108 -35.78 -2.09 -1.46
C ALA A 108 -34.29 -1.86 -1.16
N LEU A 109 -33.57 -2.92 -0.77
CA LEU A 109 -32.11 -2.86 -0.54
C LEU A 109 -31.28 -2.98 -1.83
N ALA A 110 -31.88 -3.44 -2.92
CA ALA A 110 -31.22 -3.54 -4.23
C ALA A 110 -31.23 -2.23 -5.05
N GLN A 111 -31.86 -1.17 -4.51
CA GLN A 111 -31.87 0.19 -5.07
C GLN A 111 -30.81 1.06 -4.40
#